data_AF-A0A6J6Z442-F1
#
_entry.id   AF-A0A6J6Z442-F1
#
_cell.length_a   1.000
_cell.length_b   1.000
_cell.length_c   1.000
_cell.angle_alpha   90.00
_cell.angle_beta   90.00
_cell.angle_gamma   90.00
#
_symmetry.space_group_name_H-M   'P 1'
#
loop_
_entity.id
_entity.type
_entity.pdbx_description
1 polymer ?
#
loop_
_entity_poly.entity_id
_entity_poly.type
_entity_poly.pdbx_seq_one_letter_code
_entity_poly.pdbx_strand_id
1 'polypeptide(L)'
;MAISFSRPDPSSAASVSSAQFPTSRRGFDQAEVRDFLRMVAAELARLQERERFLERELRSAQHPGSPDSVTMDDDTATRLLGEEAARVLQTAREAATQIRARAEDGSARLLREATDEAQRLREEAEIESARRRQDAASDAEAEVQMAKQQGRDMVNEARAYRERVLSELARRRELARQQLEQLIHGRDRLLQAFERSRLAAVDVMAELTPLGEPVEYVNLQPTTGPVPLMVPATSMYMQPDRDDDDLDQVAQTQVEVAEAEVEIEIVELDIDIEVEAEADVFGDADDDTIGLQLVEPHDDTVVSLPEPAPFDDRNDNNDREPARVVSLFAKTSDRAETKPTSSVDDLFARLRESRADTVVERTVRVEEPAAEVEDEDEESQTESGVDTVAEAVVPLILSASRKLKRVLADEQNELLDLLRRKEPVRTLDDLLPWEADQSARYSAAVEKDLVAAAVAGAQGGSDGRNPAIVRPALDAVTNDIISPLRDRLTRSIDKAAGVNSDLANEVRGIYREWKAHRIDEYVEEIVRLAYDRGALTVTPG
;
A
#
# COMPACT_ATOMS: atom_id res chain seq x y z
N MET A 1 40.21 -47.32 -68.21
CA MET A 1 41.34 -46.36 -68.17
C MET A 1 42.18 -46.66 -66.94
N ALA A 2 43.41 -47.16 -67.13
CA ALA A 2 44.31 -47.45 -66.03
C ALA A 2 44.98 -46.14 -65.59
N ILE A 3 44.56 -45.59 -64.45
CA ILE A 3 45.16 -44.40 -63.85
C ILE A 3 46.48 -44.87 -63.22
N SER A 4 47.60 -44.54 -63.84
CA SER A 4 48.94 -44.77 -63.29
C SER A 4 49.13 -43.88 -62.06
N PHE A 5 49.01 -44.46 -60.87
CA PHE A 5 49.38 -43.79 -59.62
C PHE A 5 50.90 -43.58 -59.61
N SER A 6 51.35 -42.37 -59.92
CA SER A 6 52.72 -41.96 -59.59
C SER A 6 52.89 -42.05 -58.08
N ARG A 7 53.94 -42.74 -57.65
CA ARG A 7 54.26 -42.87 -56.22
C ARG A 7 54.48 -41.46 -55.66
N PRO A 8 53.74 -41.02 -54.62
CA PRO A 8 53.90 -39.68 -54.07
C PRO A 8 55.34 -39.50 -53.60
N ASP A 9 55.95 -38.36 -53.94
CA ASP A 9 57.29 -38.03 -53.49
C ASP A 9 57.28 -37.86 -51.96
N PRO A 10 57.97 -38.73 -51.19
CA PRO A 10 57.94 -38.68 -49.74
C PRO A 10 58.69 -37.47 -49.17
N SER A 11 59.46 -36.76 -50.00
CA SER A 11 60.23 -35.58 -49.58
C SER A 11 59.44 -34.26 -49.63
N SER A 12 58.24 -34.26 -50.22
CA SER A 12 57.42 -33.04 -50.36
C SER A 12 56.18 -33.11 -49.45
N ALA A 13 56.03 -32.13 -48.57
CA ALA A 13 54.87 -32.01 -47.68
C ALA A 13 53.54 -31.99 -48.45
N ALA A 14 53.48 -31.27 -49.57
CA ALA A 14 52.30 -31.22 -50.43
C ALA A 14 51.98 -32.58 -51.07
N SER A 15 53.00 -33.33 -51.49
CA SER A 15 52.86 -34.66 -52.09
C SER A 15 52.43 -35.72 -51.07
N VAL A 16 52.88 -35.61 -49.81
CA VAL A 16 52.44 -36.49 -48.71
C VAL A 16 51.00 -36.23 -48.31
N SER A 17 50.56 -34.96 -48.28
CA SER A 17 49.16 -34.60 -47.95
C SER A 17 48.14 -35.06 -48.99
N SER A 18 48.55 -35.19 -50.25
CA SER A 18 47.71 -35.54 -51.40
C SER A 18 47.91 -36.99 -51.87
N ALA A 19 48.69 -37.78 -51.14
CA ALA A 19 48.97 -39.18 -51.45
C ALA A 19 47.69 -40.03 -51.51
N GLN A 20 47.52 -40.79 -52.59
CA GLN A 20 46.42 -41.74 -52.76
C GLN A 20 46.94 -43.17 -52.85
N PHE A 21 46.23 -44.10 -52.21
CA PHE A 21 46.60 -45.50 -52.14
C PHE A 21 45.47 -46.39 -52.70
N PRO A 22 45.80 -47.51 -53.37
CA PRO A 22 44.79 -48.47 -53.82
C PRO A 22 44.10 -49.13 -52.61
N THR A 23 42.79 -49.32 -52.71
CA THR A 23 41.99 -49.93 -51.63
C THR A 23 42.00 -51.46 -51.74
N SER A 24 42.00 -52.14 -50.58
CA SER A 24 41.92 -53.61 -50.50
C SER A 24 40.79 -54.02 -49.55
N ARG A 25 40.31 -55.27 -49.66
CA ARG A 25 39.12 -55.77 -48.91
C ARG A 25 39.30 -55.76 -47.38
N ARG A 26 40.54 -55.64 -46.88
CA ARG A 26 40.88 -55.48 -45.46
C ARG A 26 42.06 -54.51 -45.35
N GLY A 27 41.84 -53.32 -44.78
CA GLY A 27 42.86 -52.27 -44.68
C GLY A 27 42.54 -51.26 -43.58
N PHE A 28 43.43 -50.28 -43.41
CA PHE A 28 43.25 -49.16 -42.49
C PHE A 28 42.12 -48.23 -42.95
N ASP A 29 41.51 -47.51 -42.01
CA ASP A 29 40.51 -46.50 -42.34
C ASP A 29 41.14 -45.38 -43.17
N GLN A 30 40.55 -45.11 -44.32
CA GLN A 30 41.00 -44.07 -45.25
C GLN A 30 40.86 -42.67 -44.67
N ALA A 31 39.93 -42.44 -43.74
CA ALA A 31 39.77 -41.15 -43.06
C ALA A 31 40.94 -40.92 -42.09
N GLU A 32 41.18 -41.87 -41.19
CA GLU A 32 42.29 -41.82 -40.22
C GLU A 32 43.66 -41.70 -40.90
N VAL A 33 43.88 -42.46 -41.98
CA VAL A 33 45.13 -42.38 -42.76
C VAL A 33 45.30 -41.00 -43.41
N ARG A 34 44.22 -40.39 -43.93
CA ARG A 34 44.29 -39.04 -44.50
C ARG A 34 44.58 -37.98 -43.45
N ASP A 35 43.97 -38.09 -42.28
CA ASP A 35 44.22 -37.17 -41.17
C ASP A 35 45.66 -37.31 -40.65
N PHE A 36 46.16 -38.54 -40.53
CA PHE A 36 47.55 -38.80 -40.18
C PHE A 36 48.53 -38.23 -41.21
N LEU A 37 48.27 -38.41 -42.51
CA LEU A 37 49.12 -37.85 -43.57
C LEU A 37 49.10 -36.32 -43.61
N ARG A 38 48.00 -35.66 -43.21
CA ARG A 38 47.96 -34.20 -43.02
C ARG A 38 48.84 -33.75 -41.87
N MET A 39 48.83 -34.48 -40.75
CA MET A 39 49.70 -34.20 -39.61
C MET A 39 51.18 -34.38 -39.98
N VAL A 40 51.51 -35.47 -40.68
CA VAL A 40 52.88 -35.72 -41.18
C VAL A 40 53.31 -34.65 -42.19
N ALA A 41 52.43 -34.22 -43.09
CA ALA A 41 52.72 -33.13 -44.02
C ALA A 41 52.99 -31.79 -43.30
N ALA A 42 52.24 -31.49 -42.25
CA ALA A 42 52.46 -30.28 -41.44
C ALA A 42 53.82 -30.30 -40.73
N GLU A 43 54.22 -31.43 -40.14
CA GLU A 43 55.54 -31.57 -39.50
C GLU A 43 56.68 -31.55 -40.53
N LEU A 44 56.50 -32.16 -41.71
CA LEU A 44 57.48 -32.06 -42.80
C LEU A 44 57.66 -30.62 -43.28
N ALA A 45 56.57 -29.86 -43.44
CA ALA A 45 56.64 -28.45 -43.83
C ALA A 45 57.40 -27.63 -42.77
N ARG A 46 57.11 -27.86 -41.49
CA ARG A 46 57.80 -27.20 -40.37
C ARG A 46 59.30 -27.51 -40.34
N LEU A 47 59.69 -28.77 -40.56
CA LEU A 47 61.09 -29.17 -40.61
C LEU A 47 61.81 -28.55 -41.82
N GLN A 48 61.17 -28.49 -42.99
CA GLN A 48 61.72 -27.84 -44.18
C GLN A 48 61.89 -26.33 -44.01
N GLU A 49 60.92 -25.66 -43.36
CA GLU A 49 61.05 -24.24 -43.02
C GLU A 49 62.22 -23.99 -42.06
N ARG A 50 62.40 -24.88 -41.09
CA ARG A 50 63.53 -24.83 -40.16
C ARG A 50 64.87 -25.09 -40.83
N GLU A 51 64.94 -26.07 -41.74
CA GLU A 51 66.13 -26.32 -42.55
C GLU A 51 66.47 -25.10 -43.40
N ARG A 52 65.49 -24.55 -44.14
CA ARG A 52 65.68 -23.31 -44.91
C ARG A 52 66.08 -22.12 -44.05
N PHE A 53 65.61 -22.06 -42.81
CA PHE A 53 66.03 -21.05 -41.85
C PHE A 53 67.50 -21.24 -41.47
N LEU A 54 67.89 -22.44 -41.07
CA LEU A 54 69.26 -22.78 -40.68
C LEU A 54 70.25 -22.65 -41.85
N GLU A 55 69.85 -23.02 -43.07
CA GLU A 55 70.65 -22.82 -44.28
C GLU A 55 70.84 -21.33 -44.59
N ARG A 56 69.81 -20.49 -44.38
CA ARG A 56 69.93 -19.04 -44.52
C ARG A 56 70.86 -18.46 -43.46
N GLU A 57 70.74 -18.91 -42.23
CA GLU A 57 71.61 -18.49 -41.12
C GLU A 57 73.07 -18.91 -41.38
N LEU A 58 73.29 -20.15 -41.80
CA LEU A 58 74.60 -20.67 -42.16
C LEU A 58 75.19 -19.97 -43.39
N ARG A 59 74.37 -19.65 -44.40
CA ARG A 59 74.81 -18.85 -45.57
C ARG A 59 75.18 -17.42 -45.16
N SER A 60 74.44 -16.82 -44.22
CA SER A 60 74.75 -15.50 -43.68
C SER A 60 76.02 -15.52 -42.81
N ALA A 61 76.27 -16.60 -42.07
CA ALA A 61 77.47 -16.77 -41.27
C ALA A 61 78.70 -17.11 -42.13
N GLN A 62 78.51 -17.86 -43.23
CA GLN A 62 79.56 -18.21 -44.20
C GLN A 62 79.90 -17.07 -45.17
N HIS A 63 79.03 -16.05 -45.26
CA HIS A 63 79.39 -14.75 -45.82
C HIS A 63 79.71 -13.79 -44.66
N PRO A 64 80.89 -13.88 -44.02
CA PRO A 64 81.37 -12.71 -43.29
C PRO A 64 81.35 -11.55 -44.28
N GLY A 65 80.74 -10.43 -43.89
CA GLY A 65 80.42 -9.32 -44.77
C GLY A 65 81.53 -9.01 -45.77
N SER A 66 81.15 -8.77 -47.02
CA SER A 66 82.07 -8.41 -48.09
C SER A 66 83.06 -7.35 -47.59
N PRO A 67 84.39 -7.54 -47.78
CA PRO A 67 85.42 -6.65 -47.22
C PRO A 67 85.39 -5.22 -47.82
N ASP A 68 84.50 -4.94 -48.78
CA ASP A 68 84.24 -3.59 -49.32
C ASP A 68 83.38 -2.70 -48.41
N SER A 69 82.95 -3.20 -47.25
CA SER A 69 82.28 -2.37 -46.22
C SER A 69 83.23 -1.42 -45.48
N VAL A 70 84.54 -1.49 -45.73
CA VAL A 70 85.56 -0.77 -44.94
C VAL A 70 85.86 0.66 -45.42
N THR A 71 85.24 1.19 -46.47
CA THR A 71 85.43 2.62 -46.79
C THR A 71 84.17 3.32 -47.31
N MET A 72 83.03 3.13 -46.65
CA MET A 72 82.02 4.20 -46.65
C MET A 72 82.57 5.26 -45.69
N ASP A 73 82.88 6.44 -46.21
CA ASP A 73 83.32 7.58 -45.40
C ASP A 73 82.25 7.88 -44.34
N ASP A 74 82.65 8.04 -43.08
CA ASP A 74 81.73 8.19 -41.92
C ASP A 74 80.75 9.36 -42.15
N ASP A 75 81.20 10.41 -42.83
CA ASP A 75 80.39 11.57 -43.20
C ASP A 75 79.31 11.23 -44.25
N THR A 76 79.60 10.31 -45.17
CA THR A 76 78.62 9.83 -46.16
C THR A 76 77.61 8.86 -45.57
N ALA A 77 78.05 8.00 -44.65
CA ALA A 77 77.18 7.06 -43.95
C ALA A 77 76.19 7.79 -43.03
N THR A 78 76.67 8.79 -42.27
CA THR A 78 75.81 9.61 -41.40
C THR A 78 74.78 10.43 -42.19
N ARG A 79 75.16 10.98 -43.35
CA ARG A 79 74.23 11.70 -44.22
C ARG A 79 73.13 10.79 -44.79
N LEU A 80 73.50 9.62 -45.33
CA LEU A 80 72.53 8.67 -45.88
C LEU A 80 71.61 8.10 -44.78
N LEU A 81 72.15 7.86 -43.58
CA LEU A 81 71.36 7.45 -42.42
C LEU A 81 70.39 8.57 -41.99
N GLY A 82 70.83 9.82 -41.98
CA GLY A 82 69.99 10.98 -41.66
C GLY A 82 68.85 11.19 -42.67
N GLU A 83 69.15 11.07 -43.97
CA GLU A 83 68.15 11.16 -45.06
C GLU A 83 67.12 10.03 -44.95
N GLU A 84 67.56 8.80 -44.68
CA GLU A 84 66.64 7.66 -44.58
C GLU A 84 65.85 7.64 -43.27
N ALA A 85 66.45 8.07 -42.15
CA ALA A 85 65.72 8.30 -40.90
C ALA A 85 64.65 9.38 -41.06
N ALA A 86 64.93 10.46 -41.81
CA ALA A 86 63.95 11.50 -42.09
C ALA A 86 62.78 10.98 -42.95
N ARG A 87 63.05 10.16 -43.97
CA ARG A 87 62.01 9.50 -44.78
C ARG A 87 61.16 8.53 -43.97
N VAL A 88 61.77 7.70 -43.12
CA VAL A 88 61.04 6.79 -42.23
C VAL A 88 60.17 7.56 -41.25
N LEU A 89 60.66 8.66 -40.66
CA LEU A 89 59.86 9.51 -39.77
C LEU A 89 58.70 10.19 -40.51
N GLN A 90 58.91 10.63 -41.75
CA GLN A 90 57.85 11.24 -42.55
C GLN A 90 56.75 10.24 -42.91
N THR A 91 57.12 9.05 -43.40
CA THR A 91 56.15 7.98 -43.69
C THR A 91 55.44 7.49 -42.43
N ALA A 92 56.12 7.41 -41.30
CA ALA A 92 55.49 7.08 -40.02
C ALA A 92 54.49 8.16 -39.57
N ARG A 93 54.80 9.45 -39.77
CA ARG A 93 53.87 10.56 -39.50
C ARG A 93 52.64 10.53 -40.41
N GLU A 94 52.83 10.30 -41.71
CA GLU A 94 51.73 10.18 -42.68
C GLU A 94 50.85 8.95 -42.39
N ALA A 95 51.45 7.83 -42.00
CA ALA A 95 50.69 6.66 -41.55
C ALA A 95 49.90 6.97 -40.26
N ALA A 96 50.51 7.68 -39.30
CA ALA A 96 49.85 8.06 -38.06
C ALA A 96 48.67 9.02 -38.30
N THR A 97 48.78 10.01 -39.19
CA THR A 97 47.67 10.90 -39.54
C THR A 97 46.56 10.14 -40.25
N GLN A 98 46.89 9.19 -41.12
CA GLN A 98 45.90 8.36 -41.81
C GLN A 98 45.17 7.41 -40.84
N ILE A 99 45.88 6.82 -39.87
CA ILE A 99 45.26 6.01 -38.81
C ILE A 99 44.31 6.88 -37.98
N ARG A 100 44.74 8.10 -37.59
CA ARG A 100 43.92 9.02 -36.82
C ARG A 100 42.64 9.41 -37.56
N ALA A 101 42.74 9.79 -38.84
CA ALA A 101 41.58 10.15 -39.65
C ALA A 101 40.58 8.99 -39.79
N ARG A 102 41.07 7.75 -40.02
CA ARG A 102 40.19 6.56 -40.07
C ARG A 102 39.53 6.26 -38.73
N ALA A 103 40.25 6.46 -37.62
CA ALA A 103 39.69 6.27 -36.29
C ALA A 103 38.62 7.32 -35.97
N GLU A 104 38.86 8.58 -36.34
CA GLU A 104 37.89 9.68 -36.20
C GLU A 104 36.63 9.39 -37.04
N ASP A 105 36.76 9.02 -38.31
CA ASP A 105 35.64 8.64 -39.18
C ASP A 105 34.86 7.43 -38.64
N GLY A 106 35.58 6.42 -38.14
CA GLY A 106 34.98 5.25 -37.50
C GLY A 106 34.18 5.63 -36.26
N SER A 107 34.75 6.48 -35.40
CA SER A 107 34.07 6.96 -34.18
C SER A 107 32.83 7.80 -34.52
N ALA A 108 32.91 8.69 -35.51
CA ALA A 108 31.80 9.53 -35.92
C ALA A 108 30.66 8.73 -36.55
N ARG A 109 30.95 7.59 -37.19
CA ARG A 109 29.91 6.67 -37.69
C ARG A 109 29.26 5.90 -36.54
N LEU A 110 30.06 5.32 -35.64
CA LEU A 110 29.55 4.58 -34.49
C LEU A 110 28.70 5.47 -33.58
N LEU A 111 29.09 6.73 -33.38
CA LEU A 111 28.29 7.67 -32.59
C LEU A 111 26.94 7.97 -33.24
N ARG A 112 26.90 8.18 -34.56
CA ARG A 112 25.63 8.40 -35.27
C ARG A 112 24.72 7.18 -35.23
N GLU A 113 25.27 6.00 -35.46
CA GLU A 113 24.51 4.75 -35.37
C GLU A 113 23.95 4.52 -33.96
N ALA A 114 24.78 4.73 -32.92
CA ALA A 114 24.35 4.63 -31.54
C ALA A 114 23.30 5.69 -31.16
N THR A 115 23.42 6.93 -31.67
CA THR A 115 22.40 7.96 -31.41
C THR A 115 21.08 7.65 -32.10
N ASP A 116 21.12 7.17 -33.34
CA ASP A 116 19.93 6.81 -34.11
C ASP A 116 19.23 5.60 -33.49
N GLU A 117 19.98 4.59 -33.06
CA GLU A 117 19.45 3.43 -32.33
C GLU A 117 18.85 3.84 -30.99
N ALA A 118 19.54 4.70 -30.23
CA ALA A 118 19.01 5.23 -28.98
C ALA A 118 17.72 6.06 -29.17
N GLN A 119 17.58 6.79 -30.27
CA GLN A 119 16.34 7.50 -30.62
C GLN A 119 15.22 6.52 -30.92
N ARG A 120 15.45 5.50 -31.75
CA ARG A 120 14.44 4.47 -32.07
C ARG A 120 13.96 3.73 -30.82
N LEU A 121 14.88 3.35 -29.93
CA LEU A 121 14.54 2.68 -28.68
C LEU A 121 13.70 3.58 -27.76
N ARG A 122 13.97 4.89 -27.73
CA ARG A 122 13.15 5.84 -26.97
C ARG A 122 11.75 5.97 -27.56
N GLU A 123 11.63 6.13 -28.87
CA GLU A 123 10.32 6.23 -29.55
C GLU A 123 9.49 4.96 -29.34
N GLU A 124 10.10 3.77 -29.45
CA GLU A 124 9.42 2.49 -29.20
C GLU A 124 8.96 2.38 -27.73
N ALA A 125 9.82 2.74 -26.78
CA ALA A 125 9.47 2.75 -25.36
C ALA A 125 8.36 3.78 -25.05
N GLU A 126 8.38 4.94 -25.69
CA GLU A 126 7.34 5.97 -25.55
C GLU A 126 6.00 5.47 -26.06
N ILE A 127 5.95 4.87 -27.26
CA ILE A 127 4.74 4.28 -27.83
C ILE A 127 4.20 3.17 -26.93
N GLU A 128 5.06 2.27 -26.46
CA GLU A 128 4.65 1.18 -25.59
C GLU A 128 4.13 1.71 -24.23
N SER A 129 4.80 2.72 -23.66
CA SER A 129 4.35 3.38 -22.43
C SER A 129 3.00 4.10 -22.61
N ALA A 130 2.78 4.73 -23.76
CA ALA A 130 1.52 5.39 -24.09
C ALA A 130 0.39 4.37 -24.21
N ARG A 131 0.65 3.24 -24.87
CA ARG A 131 -0.30 2.14 -25.00
C ARG A 131 -0.67 1.56 -23.63
N ARG A 132 0.33 1.23 -22.79
CA ARG A 132 0.06 0.72 -21.43
C ARG A 132 -0.74 1.70 -20.58
N ARG A 133 -0.47 3.01 -20.69
CA ARG A 133 -1.24 4.06 -19.99
C ARG A 133 -2.67 4.14 -20.51
N GLN A 134 -2.88 4.04 -21.81
CA GLN A 134 -4.21 4.07 -22.42
C GLN A 134 -5.04 2.84 -22.01
N ASP A 135 -4.46 1.64 -22.10
CA ASP A 135 -5.12 0.40 -21.71
C ASP A 135 -5.52 0.46 -20.22
N ALA A 136 -4.58 0.84 -19.34
CA ALA A 136 -4.86 1.01 -17.91
C ALA A 136 -5.92 2.09 -17.62
N ALA A 137 -5.94 3.19 -18.38
CA ALA A 137 -6.98 4.21 -18.24
C ALA A 137 -8.36 3.67 -18.64
N SER A 138 -8.45 2.94 -19.75
CA SER A 138 -9.71 2.35 -20.19
C SER A 138 -10.25 1.29 -19.23
N ASP A 139 -9.37 0.48 -18.63
CA ASP A 139 -9.75 -0.52 -17.63
C ASP A 139 -10.25 0.16 -16.35
N ALA A 140 -9.54 1.19 -15.88
CA ALA A 140 -9.96 1.98 -14.72
C ALA A 140 -11.31 2.67 -14.95
N GLU A 141 -11.54 3.23 -16.15
CA GLU A 141 -12.83 3.82 -16.52
C GLU A 141 -13.94 2.77 -16.52
N ALA A 142 -13.69 1.58 -17.08
CA ALA A 142 -14.67 0.50 -17.10
C ALA A 142 -15.04 0.03 -15.67
N GLU A 143 -14.05 -0.11 -14.78
CA GLU A 143 -14.30 -0.46 -13.37
C GLU A 143 -15.11 0.62 -12.64
N VAL A 144 -14.79 1.90 -12.86
CA VAL A 144 -15.55 3.01 -12.28
C VAL A 144 -16.99 3.02 -12.80
N GLN A 145 -17.23 2.75 -14.08
CA GLN A 145 -18.58 2.67 -14.63
C GLN A 145 -19.36 1.47 -14.05
N MET A 146 -18.71 0.31 -13.89
CA MET A 146 -19.33 -0.85 -13.24
C MET A 146 -19.68 -0.56 -11.77
N ALA A 147 -18.79 0.08 -11.02
CA ALA A 147 -19.05 0.49 -9.63
C ALA A 147 -20.20 1.50 -9.54
N LYS A 148 -20.26 2.48 -10.45
CA LYS A 148 -21.37 3.45 -10.53
C LYS A 148 -22.69 2.76 -10.82
N GLN A 149 -22.71 1.80 -11.75
CA GLN A 149 -23.91 1.03 -12.06
C GLN A 149 -24.39 0.21 -10.86
N GLN A 150 -23.48 -0.51 -10.19
CA GLN A 150 -23.80 -1.24 -8.96
C GLN A 150 -24.33 -0.32 -7.85
N GLY A 151 -23.74 0.86 -7.70
CA GLY A 151 -24.23 1.87 -6.76
C GLY A 151 -25.67 2.30 -7.07
N ARG A 152 -25.99 2.55 -8.35
CA ARG A 152 -27.35 2.88 -8.80
C ARG A 152 -28.32 1.75 -8.55
N ASP A 153 -27.94 0.51 -8.87
CA ASP A 153 -28.79 -0.66 -8.67
C ASP A 153 -29.08 -0.90 -7.18
N MET A 154 -28.07 -0.76 -6.31
CA MET A 154 -28.23 -0.88 -4.87
C MET A 154 -29.15 0.20 -4.29
N VAL A 155 -29.05 1.44 -4.78
CA VAL A 155 -29.96 2.53 -4.35
C VAL A 155 -31.39 2.23 -4.80
N ASN A 156 -31.58 1.74 -6.02
CA ASN A 156 -32.90 1.36 -6.52
C ASN A 156 -33.50 0.20 -5.71
N GLU A 157 -32.69 -0.80 -5.36
CA GLU A 157 -33.11 -1.91 -4.50
C GLU A 157 -33.47 -1.43 -3.09
N ALA A 158 -32.69 -0.52 -2.51
CA ALA A 158 -32.98 0.07 -1.21
C ALA A 158 -34.25 0.90 -1.21
N ARG A 159 -34.49 1.70 -2.26
CA ARG A 159 -35.75 2.44 -2.47
C ARG A 159 -36.94 1.48 -2.58
N ALA A 160 -36.82 0.42 -3.39
CA ALA A 160 -37.86 -0.59 -3.53
C ALA A 160 -38.11 -1.37 -2.23
N TYR A 161 -37.08 -1.61 -1.42
CA TYR A 161 -37.23 -2.22 -0.11
C TYR A 161 -37.96 -1.28 0.86
N ARG A 162 -37.58 0.01 0.89
CA ARG A 162 -38.25 1.03 1.71
C ARG A 162 -39.73 1.13 1.36
N GLU A 163 -40.07 1.18 0.07
CA GLU A 163 -41.46 1.21 -0.38
C GLU A 163 -42.25 -0.03 0.08
N ARG A 164 -41.64 -1.22 0.00
CA ARG A 164 -42.23 -2.46 0.52
C ARG A 164 -42.44 -2.42 2.04
N VAL A 165 -41.50 -1.88 2.80
CA VAL A 165 -41.64 -1.75 4.26
C VAL A 165 -42.72 -0.72 4.61
N LEU A 166 -42.74 0.43 3.95
CA LEU A 166 -43.75 1.47 4.20
C LEU A 166 -45.16 0.98 3.85
N SER A 167 -45.34 0.26 2.74
CA SER A 167 -46.63 -0.32 2.37
C SER A 167 -47.09 -1.38 3.38
N GLU A 168 -46.19 -2.23 3.87
CA GLU A 168 -46.50 -3.21 4.91
C GLU A 168 -46.82 -2.54 6.26
N LEU A 169 -46.10 -1.48 6.64
CA LEU A 169 -46.40 -0.70 7.85
C LEU A 169 -47.75 0.00 7.75
N ALA A 170 -48.07 0.60 6.59
CA ALA A 170 -49.38 1.20 6.35
C ALA A 170 -50.50 0.17 6.48
N ARG A 171 -50.31 -1.04 5.93
CA ARG A 171 -51.25 -2.16 6.07
C ARG A 171 -51.43 -2.59 7.54
N ARG A 172 -50.35 -2.68 8.31
CA ARG A 172 -50.42 -3.02 9.75
C ARG A 172 -51.12 -1.94 10.56
N ARG A 173 -50.86 -0.66 10.27
CA ARG A 173 -51.55 0.46 10.90
C ARG A 173 -53.05 0.39 10.65
N GLU A 174 -53.44 0.09 9.42
CA GLU A 174 -54.85 -0.05 9.05
C GLU A 174 -55.53 -1.22 9.77
N LEU A 175 -54.86 -2.39 9.84
CA LEU A 175 -55.36 -3.52 10.62
C LEU A 175 -55.49 -3.21 12.12
N ALA A 176 -54.52 -2.49 12.69
CA ALA A 176 -54.56 -2.08 14.09
C ALA A 176 -55.70 -1.09 14.36
N ARG A 177 -55.99 -0.17 13.43
CA ARG A 177 -57.15 0.73 13.53
C ARG A 177 -58.46 -0.03 13.51
N GLN A 178 -58.61 -1.01 12.63
CA GLN A 178 -59.80 -1.86 12.61
C GLN A 178 -59.98 -2.64 13.92
N GLN A 179 -58.89 -3.09 14.54
CA GLN A 179 -58.94 -3.74 15.87
C GLN A 179 -59.36 -2.76 16.96
N LEU A 180 -58.86 -1.52 16.94
CA LEU A 180 -59.27 -0.44 17.85
C LEU A 180 -60.76 -0.12 17.71
N GLU A 181 -61.27 0.01 16.49
CA GLU A 181 -62.70 0.24 16.22
C GLU A 181 -63.56 -0.91 16.77
N GLN A 182 -63.13 -2.16 16.60
CA GLN A 182 -63.80 -3.32 17.18
C GLN A 182 -63.82 -3.29 18.71
N LEU A 183 -62.70 -2.90 19.34
CA LEU A 183 -62.61 -2.76 20.80
C LEU A 183 -63.48 -1.61 21.32
N ILE A 184 -63.52 -0.48 20.62
CA ILE A 184 -64.40 0.67 20.96
C ILE A 184 -65.86 0.23 20.89
N HIS A 185 -66.28 -0.43 19.82
CA HIS A 185 -67.63 -0.98 19.73
C HIS A 185 -67.92 -2.03 20.81
N GLY A 186 -66.93 -2.85 21.18
CA GLY A 186 -67.04 -3.78 22.31
C GLY A 186 -67.24 -3.07 23.65
N ARG A 187 -66.46 -2.01 23.90
CA ARG A 187 -66.58 -1.14 25.08
C ARG A 187 -67.96 -0.49 25.15
N ASP A 188 -68.44 0.10 24.06
CA ASP A 188 -69.74 0.78 24.03
C ASP A 188 -70.88 -0.18 24.31
N ARG A 189 -70.81 -1.41 23.79
CA ARG A 189 -71.78 -2.48 24.10
C ARG A 189 -71.77 -2.85 25.58
N LEU A 190 -70.59 -2.94 26.19
CA LEU A 190 -70.44 -3.22 27.62
C LEU A 190 -70.99 -2.08 28.46
N LEU A 191 -70.66 -0.82 28.13
CA LEU A 191 -71.21 0.36 28.80
C LEU A 191 -72.74 0.36 28.75
N GLN A 192 -73.33 0.15 27.57
CA GLN A 192 -74.78 0.04 27.42
C GLN A 192 -75.40 -1.14 28.21
N ALA A 193 -74.68 -2.25 28.36
CA ALA A 193 -75.16 -3.38 29.17
C ALA A 193 -75.12 -3.05 30.68
N PHE A 194 -74.04 -2.40 31.14
CA PHE A 194 -73.91 -1.92 32.52
C PHE A 194 -74.96 -0.86 32.86
N GLU A 195 -75.18 0.13 31.99
CA GLU A 195 -76.22 1.14 32.16
C GLU A 195 -77.61 0.51 32.27
N ARG A 196 -77.93 -0.45 31.39
CA ARG A 196 -79.18 -1.21 31.48
C ARG A 196 -79.30 -1.99 32.78
N SER A 197 -78.22 -2.63 33.23
CA SER A 197 -78.21 -3.36 34.51
C SER A 197 -78.39 -2.42 35.71
N ARG A 198 -77.80 -1.21 35.65
CA ARG A 198 -77.94 -0.17 36.67
C ARG A 198 -79.39 0.32 36.73
N LEU A 199 -80.01 0.62 35.59
CA LEU A 199 -81.41 1.03 35.55
C LEU A 199 -82.32 -0.07 36.10
N ALA A 200 -82.12 -1.33 35.69
CA ALA A 200 -82.90 -2.45 36.23
C ALA A 200 -82.71 -2.63 37.75
N ALA A 201 -81.49 -2.45 38.27
CA ALA A 201 -81.24 -2.50 39.71
C ALA A 201 -81.90 -1.34 40.47
N VAL A 202 -81.87 -0.13 39.90
CA VAL A 202 -82.59 1.04 40.46
C VAL A 202 -84.09 0.81 40.44
N ASP A 203 -84.64 0.24 39.37
CA ASP A 203 -86.07 -0.09 39.29
C ASP A 203 -86.46 -1.14 40.34
N VAL A 204 -85.68 -2.22 40.50
CA VAL A 204 -85.91 -3.22 41.56
C VAL A 204 -85.83 -2.60 42.95
N MET A 205 -84.84 -1.72 43.20
CA MET A 205 -84.76 -0.99 44.47
C MET A 205 -85.96 -0.08 44.67
N ALA A 206 -86.42 0.61 43.64
CA ALA A 206 -87.61 1.45 43.69
C ALA A 206 -88.90 0.64 43.93
N GLU A 207 -89.01 -0.60 43.42
CA GLU A 207 -90.11 -1.53 43.71
C GLU A 207 -90.03 -2.11 45.13
N LEU A 208 -88.84 -2.29 45.68
CA LEU A 208 -88.63 -2.73 47.06
C LEU A 208 -88.79 -1.61 48.09
N THR A 209 -88.56 -0.35 47.72
CA THR A 209 -88.70 0.82 48.62
C THR A 209 -90.13 1.01 49.19
N PRO A 210 -91.24 0.79 48.44
CA PRO A 210 -92.59 0.86 48.99
C PRO A 210 -92.96 -0.35 49.86
N LEU A 211 -92.17 -1.43 49.88
CA LEU A 211 -92.19 -2.40 50.96
C LEU A 211 -91.42 -1.79 52.15
N GLY A 212 -92.01 -0.74 52.76
CA GLY A 212 -91.46 -0.16 53.97
C GLY A 212 -91.21 -1.23 55.04
N GLU A 213 -90.27 -0.97 55.95
CA GLU A 213 -90.00 -1.85 57.10
C GLU A 213 -91.33 -2.31 57.71
N PRO A 214 -91.63 -3.63 57.72
CA PRO A 214 -92.90 -4.09 58.26
C PRO A 214 -92.98 -3.66 59.72
N VAL A 215 -94.06 -2.97 60.06
CA VAL A 215 -94.29 -2.40 61.41
C VAL A 215 -94.27 -3.49 62.48
N GLU A 216 -94.47 -4.75 62.09
CA GLU A 216 -94.33 -5.96 62.92
C GLU A 216 -93.53 -7.05 62.18
N TYR A 217 -92.50 -7.56 62.82
CA TYR A 217 -91.71 -8.69 62.36
C TYR A 217 -92.10 -9.97 63.09
N VAL A 218 -92.03 -11.10 62.39
CA VAL A 218 -92.20 -12.43 63.00
C VAL A 218 -90.93 -12.77 63.79
N ASN A 219 -91.05 -12.99 65.11
CA ASN A 219 -89.93 -13.45 65.91
C ASN A 219 -89.69 -14.95 65.66
N LEU A 220 -88.56 -15.28 65.02
CA LEU A 220 -88.16 -16.65 64.67
C LEU A 220 -87.53 -17.42 65.83
N GLN A 221 -87.47 -16.86 67.04
CA GLN A 221 -87.06 -17.62 68.22
C GLN A 221 -88.05 -18.78 68.48
N PRO A 222 -87.56 -20.00 68.78
CA PRO A 222 -88.41 -21.17 68.94
C PRO A 222 -89.32 -21.00 70.16
N THR A 223 -90.57 -20.57 69.92
CA THR A 223 -91.60 -20.46 70.95
C THR A 223 -92.44 -21.73 70.97
N THR A 224 -92.65 -22.32 72.15
CA THR A 224 -93.35 -23.60 72.35
C THR A 224 -94.87 -23.43 72.40
N GLY A 225 -95.45 -22.65 71.46
CA GLY A 225 -96.89 -22.43 71.33
C GLY A 225 -97.35 -22.41 69.87
N PRO A 226 -98.65 -22.60 69.56
CA PRO A 226 -99.12 -22.84 68.19
C PRO A 226 -99.14 -21.60 67.28
N VAL A 227 -98.73 -20.43 67.77
CA VAL A 227 -98.81 -19.15 67.05
C VAL A 227 -97.51 -18.36 67.27
N PRO A 228 -96.79 -17.95 66.21
CA PRO A 228 -95.60 -17.12 66.34
C PRO A 228 -95.97 -15.70 66.81
N LEU A 229 -95.12 -15.12 67.68
CA LEU A 229 -95.34 -13.79 68.25
C LEU A 229 -94.85 -12.70 67.27
N MET A 230 -95.73 -11.73 66.98
CA MET A 230 -95.40 -10.53 66.20
C MET A 230 -94.74 -9.50 67.12
N VAL A 231 -93.64 -8.91 66.67
CA VAL A 231 -92.83 -7.94 67.45
C VAL A 231 -92.77 -6.64 66.66
N PRO A 232 -93.14 -5.49 67.24
CA PRO A 232 -93.11 -4.21 66.53
C PRO A 232 -91.68 -3.83 66.10
N ALA A 233 -91.54 -3.14 64.97
CA ALA A 233 -90.26 -2.74 64.38
C ALA A 233 -89.34 -2.01 65.37
N THR A 234 -89.92 -1.21 66.28
CA THR A 234 -89.18 -0.48 67.32
C THR A 234 -88.46 -1.40 68.32
N SER A 235 -88.91 -2.64 68.50
CA SER A 235 -88.31 -3.62 69.41
C SER A 235 -87.18 -4.45 68.79
N MET A 236 -86.94 -4.38 67.47
CA MET A 236 -85.76 -5.02 66.86
C MET A 236 -84.47 -4.24 67.15
N TYR A 237 -84.56 -2.93 67.41
CA TYR A 237 -83.41 -2.05 67.65
C TYR A 237 -82.92 -2.03 69.10
N MET A 238 -83.42 -2.93 69.96
CA MET A 238 -82.96 -3.07 71.34
C MET A 238 -82.38 -4.48 71.53
N GLN A 239 -81.25 -4.72 70.88
CA GLN A 239 -80.35 -5.81 71.27
C GLN A 239 -79.39 -5.30 72.36
N PRO A 240 -79.08 -6.13 73.37
CA PRO A 240 -78.15 -5.77 74.43
C PRO A 240 -76.73 -5.72 73.86
N ASP A 241 -75.95 -4.76 74.37
CA ASP A 241 -74.51 -4.54 74.20
C ASP A 241 -73.78 -5.78 73.65
N ARG A 242 -73.44 -5.72 72.36
CA ARG A 242 -72.36 -6.53 71.78
C ARG A 242 -71.22 -5.59 71.52
N ASP A 243 -70.06 -5.95 72.02
CA ASP A 243 -68.81 -5.20 71.92
C ASP A 243 -68.51 -4.85 70.46
N ASP A 244 -68.70 -3.58 70.09
CA ASP A 244 -68.35 -3.01 68.79
C ASP A 244 -66.85 -2.65 68.75
N ASP A 245 -65.98 -3.65 68.84
CA ASP A 245 -64.53 -3.49 68.62
C ASP A 245 -64.02 -4.17 67.33
N ASP A 246 -64.88 -4.74 66.48
CA ASP A 246 -64.44 -5.51 65.28
C ASP A 246 -65.24 -5.23 63.97
N LEU A 247 -65.91 -4.07 63.83
CA LEU A 247 -66.65 -3.74 62.58
C LEU A 247 -66.20 -2.47 61.86
N ASP A 248 -65.01 -1.94 62.18
CA ASP A 248 -64.44 -0.75 61.54
C ASP A 248 -63.61 -1.03 60.26
N GLN A 249 -63.82 -2.17 59.59
CA GLN A 249 -63.02 -2.53 58.39
C GLN A 249 -63.76 -2.88 57.10
N VAL A 250 -65.09 -2.78 57.03
CA VAL A 250 -65.81 -3.15 55.77
C VAL A 250 -66.83 -2.13 55.25
N ALA A 251 -66.87 -0.91 55.79
CA ALA A 251 -67.85 0.09 55.36
C ALA A 251 -67.23 1.47 55.00
N GLN A 252 -66.07 1.49 54.35
CA GLN A 252 -65.61 2.67 53.59
C GLN A 252 -64.79 2.24 52.37
N THR A 253 -65.41 1.50 51.44
CA THR A 253 -65.00 1.62 50.04
C THR A 253 -66.06 2.44 49.35
N GLN A 254 -66.00 3.75 49.55
CA GLN A 254 -66.52 4.65 48.54
C GLN A 254 -65.78 4.28 47.26
N VAL A 255 -66.46 3.58 46.35
CA VAL A 255 -66.05 3.63 44.95
C VAL A 255 -66.38 5.05 44.54
N GLU A 256 -65.44 5.96 44.82
CA GLU A 256 -65.22 7.10 43.96
C GLU A 256 -65.09 6.48 42.58
N VAL A 257 -66.17 6.56 41.79
CA VAL A 257 -66.03 6.55 40.35
C VAL A 257 -65.29 7.85 40.09
N ALA A 258 -63.97 7.82 40.27
CA ALA A 258 -63.11 8.70 39.55
C ALA A 258 -63.48 8.43 38.09
N GLU A 259 -64.27 9.34 37.53
CA GLU A 259 -64.21 9.62 36.11
C GLU A 259 -62.74 9.97 35.88
N ALA A 260 -61.91 8.93 35.74
CA ALA A 260 -60.68 9.03 35.02
C ALA A 260 -61.14 9.32 33.60
N GLU A 261 -61.40 10.59 33.34
CA GLU A 261 -61.10 11.20 32.06
C GLU A 261 -59.62 10.88 31.82
N VAL A 262 -59.37 9.66 31.35
CA VAL A 262 -58.18 9.40 30.57
C VAL A 262 -58.46 10.20 29.31
N GLU A 263 -58.06 11.46 29.37
CA GLU A 263 -57.77 12.27 28.22
C GLU A 263 -56.67 11.48 27.49
N ILE A 264 -57.10 10.50 26.68
CA ILE A 264 -56.27 9.99 25.62
C ILE A 264 -56.20 11.20 24.71
N GLU A 265 -55.19 12.04 24.95
CA GLU A 265 -54.64 12.87 23.91
C GLU A 265 -54.22 11.88 22.84
N ILE A 266 -55.15 11.58 21.94
CA ILE A 266 -54.82 11.13 20.61
C ILE A 266 -54.07 12.33 20.08
N VAL A 267 -52.77 12.38 20.34
CA VAL A 267 -51.87 13.09 19.48
C VAL A 267 -52.07 12.37 18.15
N GLU A 268 -53.02 12.88 17.36
CA GLU A 268 -52.95 12.82 15.92
C GLU A 268 -51.60 13.47 15.62
N LEU A 269 -50.54 12.65 15.72
CA LEU A 269 -49.39 12.76 14.87
C LEU A 269 -49.95 12.47 13.48
N ASP A 270 -50.67 13.46 12.96
CA ASP A 270 -50.70 13.82 11.56
C ASP A 270 -49.25 14.11 11.20
N ILE A 271 -48.48 13.02 11.10
CA ILE A 271 -47.39 12.98 10.16
C ILE A 271 -48.12 12.96 8.83
N ASP A 272 -48.53 14.15 8.41
CA ASP A 272 -48.66 14.49 7.00
C ASP A 272 -47.27 14.22 6.43
N ILE A 273 -47.03 12.95 6.06
CA ILE A 273 -46.09 12.66 5.01
C ILE A 273 -46.84 13.14 3.77
N GLU A 274 -46.84 14.46 3.55
CA GLU A 274 -46.89 15.00 2.21
C GLU A 274 -45.78 14.28 1.47
N VAL A 275 -46.18 13.27 0.71
CA VAL A 275 -45.38 12.79 -0.39
C VAL A 275 -45.41 13.94 -1.39
N GLU A 276 -44.58 14.95 -1.16
CA GLU A 276 -44.00 15.68 -2.26
C GLU A 276 -43.27 14.60 -3.07
N ALA A 277 -44.00 14.06 -4.04
CA ALA A 277 -43.39 13.52 -5.21
C ALA A 277 -42.63 14.69 -5.84
N GLU A 278 -41.40 14.90 -5.39
CA GLU A 278 -40.35 15.41 -6.26
C GLU A 278 -40.27 14.39 -7.41
N ALA A 279 -41.13 14.62 -8.40
CA ALA A 279 -40.88 14.26 -9.77
C ALA A 279 -39.62 15.02 -10.14
N ASP A 280 -38.47 14.43 -9.81
CA ASP A 280 -37.20 14.95 -10.25
C ASP A 280 -37.14 14.72 -11.76
N VAL A 281 -37.37 15.83 -12.44
CA VAL A 281 -37.33 16.01 -13.87
C VAL A 281 -35.89 15.74 -14.30
N PHE A 282 -35.59 14.48 -14.63
CA PHE A 282 -34.54 14.17 -15.59
C PHE A 282 -35.22 13.61 -16.83
N GLY A 283 -35.90 14.52 -17.53
CA GLY A 283 -36.19 14.34 -18.94
C GLY A 283 -34.90 14.40 -19.72
N ASP A 284 -34.74 13.47 -20.65
CA ASP A 284 -33.90 13.64 -21.82
C ASP A 284 -34.15 15.04 -22.40
N ALA A 285 -33.11 15.87 -22.39
CA ALA A 285 -33.01 17.02 -23.25
C ALA A 285 -31.62 16.97 -23.88
N ASP A 286 -31.63 16.60 -25.15
CA ASP A 286 -30.59 16.85 -26.11
C ASP A 286 -30.11 18.31 -26.05
N ASP A 287 -28.79 18.45 -26.21
CA ASP A 287 -28.10 19.43 -27.05
C ASP A 287 -28.12 20.94 -26.71
N ASP A 288 -26.95 21.52 -26.95
CA ASP A 288 -26.61 22.94 -27.09
C ASP A 288 -26.51 23.89 -25.87
N THR A 289 -25.24 24.19 -25.58
CA THR A 289 -24.68 25.52 -25.27
C THR A 289 -24.96 26.18 -23.91
N ILE A 290 -24.02 26.01 -22.97
CA ILE A 290 -23.60 27.09 -22.05
C ILE A 290 -22.06 27.10 -21.98
N GLY A 291 -21.50 28.26 -22.30
CA GLY A 291 -20.10 28.47 -22.69
C GLY A 291 -19.06 28.19 -21.61
N LEU A 292 -18.10 27.34 -21.98
CA LEU A 292 -16.76 27.37 -21.44
C LEU A 292 -16.09 28.67 -21.89
N GLN A 293 -15.84 29.55 -20.94
CA GLN A 293 -14.95 30.68 -21.13
C GLN A 293 -13.55 30.15 -21.43
N LEU A 294 -13.17 30.21 -22.70
CA LEU A 294 -11.78 30.05 -23.14
C LEU A 294 -10.91 31.01 -22.34
N VAL A 295 -10.00 30.47 -21.55
CA VAL A 295 -8.80 31.19 -21.14
C VAL A 295 -7.82 31.05 -22.31
N GLU A 296 -7.62 32.16 -23.03
CA GLU A 296 -6.63 32.28 -24.08
C GLU A 296 -5.21 32.01 -23.53
N PRO A 297 -4.35 31.31 -24.27
CA PRO A 297 -2.93 31.22 -23.92
C PRO A 297 -2.23 32.53 -24.28
N HIS A 298 -1.67 33.21 -23.28
CA HIS A 298 -0.68 34.26 -23.52
C HIS A 298 0.68 33.62 -23.86
N ASP A 299 1.11 33.84 -25.10
CA ASP A 299 2.49 33.73 -25.55
C ASP A 299 3.36 34.89 -25.01
N ASP A 300 4.68 34.67 -25.07
CA ASP A 300 5.82 35.57 -24.84
C ASP A 300 6.35 35.76 -23.40
N THR A 301 7.17 34.80 -22.96
CA THR A 301 8.49 35.14 -22.37
C THR A 301 9.53 34.08 -22.74
N VAL A 302 10.45 34.47 -23.64
CA VAL A 302 11.65 33.71 -24.01
C VAL A 302 12.59 33.66 -22.81
N VAL A 303 12.79 32.48 -22.22
CA VAL A 303 13.90 32.23 -21.28
C VAL A 303 14.92 31.34 -21.97
N SER A 304 16.07 31.94 -22.26
CA SER A 304 17.25 31.33 -22.88
C SER A 304 17.80 30.17 -22.07
N LEU A 305 18.23 29.12 -22.78
CA LEU A 305 19.08 28.06 -22.24
C LEU A 305 20.36 28.65 -21.64
N PRO A 306 20.86 28.15 -20.49
CA PRO A 306 22.21 28.43 -20.05
C PRO A 306 23.21 27.59 -20.85
N GLU A 307 24.12 28.29 -21.49
CA GLU A 307 25.33 27.80 -22.16
C GLU A 307 26.33 27.18 -21.15
N PRO A 308 27.07 26.11 -21.50
CA PRO A 308 28.06 25.52 -20.60
C PRO A 308 29.34 26.38 -20.53
N ALA A 309 29.68 26.86 -19.34
CA ALA A 309 30.91 27.61 -19.09
C ALA A 309 32.13 26.67 -18.90
N PRO A 310 33.36 27.17 -19.16
CA PRO A 310 34.51 26.38 -19.56
C PRO A 310 35.40 25.90 -18.42
N PHE A 311 36.25 24.92 -18.76
CA PHE A 311 37.46 24.49 -18.06
C PHE A 311 38.24 25.66 -17.43
N ASP A 312 38.61 25.51 -16.16
CA ASP A 312 39.71 26.27 -15.57
C ASP A 312 40.84 25.29 -15.20
N ASP A 313 41.98 25.55 -15.84
CA ASP A 313 43.20 24.79 -15.81
C ASP A 313 44.15 25.54 -14.86
N ARG A 314 44.32 25.04 -13.63
CA ARG A 314 45.32 25.57 -12.69
C ARG A 314 46.08 24.45 -11.99
N ASN A 315 47.11 24.01 -12.68
CA ASN A 315 48.49 23.85 -12.21
C ASN A 315 48.71 24.16 -10.71
N ASP A 316 49.01 23.12 -9.92
CA ASP A 316 49.98 23.27 -8.83
C ASP A 316 50.94 22.06 -8.83
N ASN A 317 52.22 22.39 -8.82
CA ASN A 317 53.38 21.50 -8.89
C ASN A 317 53.91 21.21 -7.48
N ASN A 318 54.73 20.16 -7.39
CA ASN A 318 55.59 19.72 -6.28
C ASN A 318 54.86 18.99 -5.12
N ASP A 319 55.25 17.77 -4.71
CA ASP A 319 56.61 17.25 -4.57
C ASP A 319 56.80 15.77 -4.98
N ARG A 320 58.00 15.52 -5.51
CA ARG A 320 58.58 14.24 -5.92
C ARG A 320 59.39 13.57 -4.79
N GLU A 321 59.21 12.24 -4.71
CA GLU A 321 60.23 11.17 -4.57
C GLU A 321 60.73 10.69 -3.18
N PRO A 322 61.34 9.47 -3.06
CA PRO A 322 61.10 8.20 -3.78
C PRO A 322 61.15 6.91 -2.90
N ALA A 323 60.65 5.82 -3.50
CA ALA A 323 61.00 4.39 -3.40
C ALA A 323 61.76 3.79 -2.18
N ARG A 324 61.27 2.63 -1.70
CA ARG A 324 62.12 1.51 -1.27
C ARG A 324 61.68 0.15 -1.82
N VAL A 325 62.70 -0.61 -2.18
CA VAL A 325 62.76 -1.79 -3.05
C VAL A 325 62.94 -3.07 -2.18
N VAL A 326 62.24 -4.14 -2.55
CA VAL A 326 62.57 -5.59 -2.44
C VAL A 326 62.45 -6.36 -1.11
N SER A 327 61.61 -7.41 -1.15
CA SER A 327 61.94 -8.83 -0.83
C SER A 327 60.84 -9.72 -1.46
N LEU A 328 60.99 -10.27 -2.67
CA LEU A 328 61.63 -11.55 -3.07
C LEU A 328 61.22 -12.82 -2.25
N PHE A 329 60.40 -13.67 -2.90
CA PHE A 329 60.18 -15.14 -2.73
C PHE A 329 59.55 -15.65 -1.40
N ALA A 330 58.57 -16.58 -1.34
CA ALA A 330 58.11 -17.65 -2.24
C ALA A 330 56.72 -18.22 -1.81
N LYS A 331 56.12 -19.01 -2.72
CA LYS A 331 54.98 -19.98 -2.64
C LYS A 331 53.59 -19.41 -2.96
N THR A 332 53.11 -19.49 -4.21
CA THR A 332 52.42 -20.60 -4.93
C THR A 332 51.03 -20.95 -4.39
N SER A 333 50.06 -20.95 -5.33
CA SER A 333 48.62 -21.31 -5.27
C SER A 333 47.78 -20.44 -4.32
N ASP A 334 46.78 -19.67 -4.79
CA ASP A 334 45.66 -20.18 -5.56
C ASP A 334 45.03 -19.10 -6.47
N ARG A 335 44.38 -19.56 -7.54
CA ARG A 335 43.74 -18.73 -8.56
C ARG A 335 42.27 -18.51 -8.21
N ALA A 336 41.86 -17.25 -8.03
CA ALA A 336 40.46 -16.84 -8.16
C ALA A 336 40.40 -15.43 -8.78
N GLU A 337 39.85 -15.36 -9.99
CA GLU A 337 39.50 -14.12 -10.69
C GLU A 337 38.26 -13.50 -10.04
N THR A 338 38.32 -12.23 -9.65
CA THR A 338 37.13 -11.41 -9.37
C THR A 338 37.12 -10.21 -10.31
N LYS A 339 36.24 -10.24 -11.31
CA LYS A 339 35.83 -9.07 -12.08
C LYS A 339 34.85 -8.22 -11.25
N PRO A 340 34.90 -6.88 -11.28
CA PRO A 340 33.85 -6.06 -10.72
C PRO A 340 32.69 -5.98 -11.73
N THR A 341 31.53 -6.52 -11.38
CA THR A 341 30.28 -6.18 -12.06
C THR A 341 29.65 -5.02 -11.32
N SER A 342 29.61 -3.84 -11.95
CA SER A 342 28.77 -2.73 -11.54
C SER A 342 27.31 -3.20 -11.56
N SER A 343 26.75 -3.51 -10.39
CA SER A 343 25.35 -3.88 -10.29
C SER A 343 24.48 -2.63 -10.33
N VAL A 344 23.30 -2.81 -10.88
CA VAL A 344 22.23 -1.82 -11.00
C VAL A 344 21.82 -1.26 -9.62
N ASP A 345 22.10 -2.00 -8.54
CA ASP A 345 21.85 -1.57 -7.15
C ASP A 345 22.77 -0.43 -6.68
N ASP A 346 24.02 -0.37 -7.13
CA ASP A 346 24.92 0.78 -6.84
C ASP A 346 24.45 2.05 -7.55
N LEU A 347 23.79 1.88 -8.69
CA LEU A 347 23.19 2.96 -9.46
C LEU A 347 21.90 3.47 -8.80
N PHE A 348 21.10 2.57 -8.22
CA PHE A 348 19.93 2.93 -7.41
C PHE A 348 20.27 3.47 -6.02
N ALA A 349 21.43 3.12 -5.46
CA ALA A 349 21.96 3.75 -4.25
C ALA A 349 22.37 5.20 -4.55
N ARG A 350 23.11 5.44 -5.65
CA ARG A 350 23.47 6.80 -6.10
C ARG A 350 22.27 7.66 -6.53
N LEU A 351 21.22 7.05 -7.08
CA LEU A 351 19.99 7.75 -7.44
C LEU A 351 19.12 8.09 -6.22
N ARG A 352 19.20 7.30 -5.14
CA ARG A 352 18.54 7.61 -3.86
C ARG A 352 19.25 8.73 -3.11
N GLU A 353 20.57 8.79 -3.21
CA GLU A 353 21.38 9.84 -2.57
C GLU A 353 21.20 11.19 -3.28
N SER A 354 21.09 11.22 -4.62
CA SER A 354 20.86 12.46 -5.38
C SER A 354 19.43 13.01 -5.35
N ARG A 355 18.42 12.17 -5.05
CA ARG A 355 17.02 12.61 -4.84
C ARG A 355 16.74 13.12 -3.43
N ALA A 356 17.55 12.73 -2.44
CA ALA A 356 17.40 13.23 -1.07
C ALA A 356 17.86 14.69 -0.93
N ASP A 357 18.88 15.11 -1.69
CA ASP A 357 19.38 16.50 -1.65
C ASP A 357 18.54 17.49 -2.45
N THR A 358 17.88 17.06 -3.53
CA THR A 358 17.13 17.97 -4.42
C THR A 358 15.73 18.34 -3.91
N VAL A 359 15.20 17.64 -2.91
CA VAL A 359 13.88 17.91 -2.31
C VAL A 359 13.96 18.85 -1.09
N VAL A 360 15.13 18.97 -0.46
CA VAL A 360 15.34 19.85 0.71
C VAL A 360 15.44 21.33 0.32
N GLU A 361 15.83 21.65 -0.92
CA GLU A 361 15.96 23.06 -1.34
C GLU A 361 14.65 23.67 -1.88
N ARG A 362 13.62 22.86 -2.18
CA ARG A 362 12.37 23.34 -2.81
C ARG A 362 11.19 23.55 -1.84
N THR A 363 11.38 23.35 -0.53
CA THR A 363 10.31 23.51 0.48
C THR A 363 10.38 24.80 1.30
N VAL A 364 11.33 25.70 1.03
CA VAL A 364 11.50 26.96 1.80
C VAL A 364 10.89 28.19 1.09
N ARG A 365 10.16 28.05 -0.02
CA ARG A 365 9.56 29.24 -0.65
C ARG A 365 8.23 28.98 -1.35
N VAL A 366 7.16 29.05 -0.56
CA VAL A 366 5.83 29.48 -1.01
C VAL A 366 5.27 30.38 0.09
N GLU A 367 5.34 31.69 -0.13
CA GLU A 367 4.46 32.67 0.51
C GLU A 367 3.14 32.68 -0.28
N GLU A 368 2.00 32.60 0.41
CA GLU A 368 0.70 33.08 -0.06
C GLU A 368 -0.29 33.14 1.14
N PRO A 369 -1.38 33.93 1.07
CA PRO A 369 -1.49 35.20 1.77
C PRO A 369 -2.45 35.19 2.98
N ALA A 370 -2.24 36.18 3.86
CA ALA A 370 -3.06 36.44 5.04
C ALA A 370 -4.46 36.93 4.66
N ALA A 371 -5.48 36.31 5.26
CA ALA A 371 -6.82 36.85 5.38
C ALA A 371 -7.00 37.36 6.82
N GLU A 372 -7.32 38.65 6.93
CA GLU A 372 -7.64 39.36 8.16
C GLU A 372 -8.91 38.78 8.80
N VAL A 373 -8.85 38.47 10.09
CA VAL A 373 -10.03 38.31 10.94
C VAL A 373 -9.79 39.18 12.17
N GLU A 374 -10.74 40.09 12.39
CA GLU A 374 -10.77 41.11 13.43
C GLU A 374 -10.79 40.48 14.84
N ASP A 375 -10.05 41.12 15.75
CA ASP A 375 -10.05 40.89 17.19
C ASP A 375 -11.43 41.19 17.80
N GLU A 376 -11.86 40.39 18.79
CA GLU A 376 -12.49 40.92 20.01
C GLU A 376 -12.50 39.88 21.16
N ASP A 377 -11.93 40.35 22.28
CA ASP A 377 -12.20 40.07 23.69
C ASP A 377 -11.52 38.92 24.48
N GLU A 378 -10.73 39.40 25.44
CA GLU A 378 -10.09 38.75 26.57
C GLU A 378 -11.11 38.15 27.56
N GLU A 379 -10.91 36.88 27.96
CA GLU A 379 -10.89 36.45 29.37
C GLU A 379 -10.73 34.92 29.48
N SER A 380 -9.53 34.45 29.85
CA SER A 380 -9.29 33.47 30.93
C SER A 380 -7.98 32.71 30.71
N GLN A 381 -6.99 33.10 31.51
CA GLN A 381 -5.67 32.49 31.58
C GLN A 381 -5.76 31.12 32.26
N THR A 382 -6.04 30.06 31.49
CA THR A 382 -5.60 28.67 31.79
C THR A 382 -5.60 27.72 30.57
N GLU A 383 -6.14 28.10 29.40
CA GLU A 383 -6.28 27.17 28.26
C GLU A 383 -5.10 27.15 27.27
N SER A 384 -4.21 28.15 27.29
CA SER A 384 -3.13 28.29 26.28
C SER A 384 -2.06 27.17 26.29
N GLY A 385 -2.04 26.31 27.31
CA GLY A 385 -1.11 25.19 27.39
C GLY A 385 -1.56 23.94 26.63
N VAL A 386 -2.87 23.69 26.52
CA VAL A 386 -3.40 22.47 25.87
C VAL A 386 -3.46 22.66 24.36
N ASP A 387 -3.84 23.86 23.91
CA ASP A 387 -3.89 24.19 22.48
C ASP A 387 -2.51 24.21 21.83
N THR A 388 -1.48 24.68 22.55
CA THR A 388 -0.09 24.67 22.06
C THR A 388 0.50 23.26 22.00
N VAL A 389 0.11 22.35 22.90
CA VAL A 389 0.46 20.92 22.84
C VAL A 389 -0.20 20.27 21.63
N ALA A 390 -1.49 20.52 21.42
CA ALA A 390 -2.24 19.96 20.30
C ALA A 390 -1.69 20.45 18.95
N GLU A 391 -1.36 21.73 18.83
CA GLU A 391 -0.80 22.34 17.62
C GLU A 391 0.55 21.69 17.21
N ALA A 392 1.41 21.36 18.18
CA ALA A 392 2.70 20.73 17.91
C ALA A 392 2.59 19.23 17.58
N VAL A 393 1.63 18.51 18.16
CA VAL A 393 1.53 17.04 18.10
C VAL A 393 0.69 16.55 16.92
N VAL A 394 -0.38 17.25 16.55
CA VAL A 394 -1.31 16.83 15.47
C VAL A 394 -0.62 16.60 14.13
N PRO A 395 0.28 17.49 13.63
CA PRO A 395 0.98 17.24 12.37
C PRO A 395 1.86 15.98 12.41
N LEU A 396 2.44 15.67 13.58
CA LEU A 396 3.28 14.50 13.80
C LEU A 396 2.46 13.21 13.83
N ILE A 397 1.27 13.23 14.44
CA ILE A 397 0.30 12.12 14.40
C ILE A 397 -0.07 11.80 12.95
N LEU A 398 -0.42 12.81 12.15
CA LEU A 398 -0.81 12.62 10.75
C LEU A 398 0.37 12.09 9.90
N SER A 399 1.58 12.61 10.12
CA SER A 399 2.81 12.14 9.47
C SER A 399 3.10 10.67 9.82
N ALA A 400 3.10 10.32 11.10
CA ALA A 400 3.37 8.97 11.58
C ALA A 400 2.32 7.97 11.09
N SER A 401 1.02 8.33 11.15
CA SER A 401 -0.08 7.50 10.62
C SER A 401 0.11 7.23 9.13
N ARG A 402 0.43 8.26 8.32
CA ARG A 402 0.67 8.08 6.89
C ARG A 402 1.87 7.16 6.61
N LYS A 403 2.95 7.27 7.38
CA LYS A 403 4.14 6.42 7.22
C LYS A 403 3.85 4.98 7.60
N LEU A 404 3.20 4.71 8.73
CA LEU A 404 2.84 3.36 9.15
C LEU A 404 1.83 2.72 8.18
N LYS A 405 0.83 3.46 7.70
CA LYS A 405 -0.11 2.98 6.66
C LYS A 405 0.59 2.62 5.36
N ARG A 406 1.69 3.32 5.02
CA ARG A 406 2.52 2.99 3.86
C ARG A 406 3.32 1.71 4.10
N VAL A 407 3.97 1.57 5.26
CA VAL A 407 4.69 0.32 5.61
C VAL A 407 3.74 -0.89 5.63
N LEU A 408 2.53 -0.76 6.18
CA LEU A 408 1.50 -1.81 6.11
C LEU A 408 1.12 -2.16 4.67
N ALA A 409 0.96 -1.16 3.80
CA ALA A 409 0.58 -1.40 2.40
C ALA A 409 1.70 -2.11 1.63
N ASP A 410 2.95 -1.68 1.85
CA ASP A 410 4.13 -2.29 1.23
C ASP A 410 4.28 -3.74 1.71
N GLU A 411 4.17 -3.99 3.03
CA GLU A 411 4.20 -5.33 3.60
C GLU A 411 3.05 -6.19 3.08
N GLN A 412 1.81 -5.69 3.04
CA GLN A 412 0.66 -6.41 2.48
C GLN A 412 0.93 -6.86 1.04
N ASN A 413 1.48 -5.99 0.19
CA ASN A 413 1.80 -6.33 -1.19
C ASN A 413 2.87 -7.42 -1.27
N GLU A 414 3.92 -7.34 -0.44
CA GLU A 414 4.94 -8.39 -0.32
C GLU A 414 4.31 -9.74 0.07
N LEU A 415 3.42 -9.76 1.08
CA LEU A 415 2.76 -11.01 1.51
C LEU A 415 1.84 -11.59 0.43
N LEU A 416 1.07 -10.76 -0.26
CA LEU A 416 0.18 -11.21 -1.34
C LEU A 416 0.97 -11.74 -2.54
N ASP A 417 2.10 -11.11 -2.86
CA ASP A 417 3.01 -11.60 -3.90
C ASP A 417 3.65 -12.94 -3.52
N LEU A 418 4.04 -13.13 -2.25
CA LEU A 418 4.53 -14.42 -1.75
C LEU A 418 3.46 -15.50 -1.86
N LEU A 419 2.24 -15.22 -1.41
CA LEU A 419 1.12 -16.18 -1.47
C LEU A 419 0.75 -16.57 -2.91
N ARG A 420 1.01 -15.70 -3.88
CA ARG A 420 0.77 -15.96 -5.31
C ARG A 420 1.79 -16.94 -5.93
N ARG A 421 2.98 -17.12 -5.36
CA ARG A 421 4.10 -17.89 -5.93
C ARG A 421 3.97 -19.43 -5.81
N LYS A 422 2.77 -19.94 -5.51
CA LYS A 422 2.33 -21.36 -5.52
C LYS A 422 2.85 -22.29 -4.41
N GLU A 423 3.75 -21.87 -3.53
CA GLU A 423 4.13 -22.67 -2.35
C GLU A 423 3.12 -22.48 -1.21
N PRO A 424 2.58 -23.56 -0.62
CA PRO A 424 1.61 -23.45 0.47
C PRO A 424 2.29 -22.96 1.75
N VAL A 425 1.87 -21.78 2.22
CA VAL A 425 2.36 -21.19 3.47
C VAL A 425 1.73 -21.95 4.65
N ARG A 426 2.56 -22.38 5.61
CA ARG A 426 2.10 -23.16 6.78
C ARG A 426 2.51 -22.56 8.10
N THR A 427 3.53 -21.72 8.11
CA THR A 427 4.03 -21.05 9.31
C THR A 427 4.16 -19.55 9.07
N LEU A 428 4.14 -18.77 10.15
CA LEU A 428 4.31 -17.32 10.05
C LEU A 428 5.69 -16.94 9.47
N ASP A 429 6.71 -17.75 9.76
CA ASP A 429 8.09 -17.53 9.30
C ASP A 429 8.25 -17.70 7.78
N ASP A 430 7.32 -18.39 7.11
CA ASP A 430 7.28 -18.49 5.66
C ASP A 430 6.76 -17.19 5.00
N LEU A 431 6.07 -16.34 5.76
CA LEU A 431 5.34 -15.17 5.27
C LEU A 431 6.02 -13.86 5.67
N LEU A 432 6.41 -13.73 6.94
CA LEU A 432 6.98 -12.51 7.51
C LEU A 432 8.41 -12.72 8.00
N PRO A 433 9.26 -11.68 7.99
CA PRO A 433 10.53 -11.72 8.67
C PRO A 433 10.34 -11.88 10.19
N TRP A 434 11.44 -12.11 10.89
CA TRP A 434 11.43 -12.24 12.35
C TRP A 434 10.86 -10.98 12.99
N GLU A 435 10.20 -11.13 14.14
CA GLU A 435 9.50 -10.02 14.81
C GLU A 435 10.41 -8.82 15.05
N ALA A 436 11.68 -9.05 15.40
CA ALA A 436 12.67 -7.99 15.58
C ALA A 436 12.93 -7.19 14.29
N ASP A 437 13.02 -7.85 13.14
CA ASP A 437 13.28 -7.21 11.84
C ASP A 437 12.04 -6.45 11.35
N GLN A 438 10.86 -7.03 11.55
CA GLN A 438 9.59 -6.35 11.28
C GLN A 438 9.48 -5.10 12.16
N SER A 439 9.76 -5.22 13.46
CA SER A 439 9.71 -4.11 14.42
C SER A 439 10.68 -3.00 14.09
N ALA A 440 11.89 -3.34 13.66
CA ALA A 440 12.87 -2.37 13.20
C ALA A 440 12.37 -1.60 11.97
N ARG A 441 11.72 -2.26 11.00
CA ARG A 441 11.19 -1.62 9.78
C ARG A 441 10.11 -0.58 10.11
N TYR A 442 9.18 -0.91 10.99
CA TYR A 442 8.11 0.02 11.41
C TYR A 442 8.64 1.14 12.29
N SER A 443 9.50 0.81 13.27
CA SER A 443 10.14 1.77 14.15
C SER A 443 10.95 2.82 13.38
N ALA A 444 11.77 2.39 12.43
CA ALA A 444 12.59 3.28 11.60
C ALA A 444 11.75 4.26 10.76
N ALA A 445 10.52 3.88 10.39
CA ALA A 445 9.64 4.75 9.61
C ALA A 445 9.13 5.95 10.42
N VAL A 446 8.86 5.77 11.72
CA VAL A 446 8.27 6.79 12.60
C VAL A 446 9.25 7.42 13.59
N GLU A 447 10.45 6.86 13.76
CA GLU A 447 11.45 7.32 14.71
C GLU A 447 11.67 8.84 14.66
N LYS A 448 11.78 9.41 13.45
CA LYS A 448 11.95 10.86 13.26
C LYS A 448 10.77 11.68 13.79
N ASP A 449 9.54 11.21 13.60
CA ASP A 449 8.35 11.91 14.08
C ASP A 449 8.24 11.79 15.61
N LEU A 450 8.59 10.64 16.18
CA LEU A 450 8.59 10.43 17.63
C LEU A 450 9.69 11.22 18.33
N VAL A 451 10.87 11.35 17.74
CA VAL A 451 11.93 12.25 18.22
C VAL A 451 11.45 13.71 18.13
N ALA A 452 10.79 14.11 17.05
CA ALA A 452 10.23 15.45 16.93
C ALA A 452 9.16 15.71 18.01
N ALA A 453 8.31 14.73 18.32
CA ALA A 453 7.31 14.83 19.38
C ALA A 453 7.97 14.96 20.76
N ALA A 454 9.00 14.16 21.05
CA ALA A 454 9.76 14.26 22.29
C ALA A 454 10.49 15.61 22.43
N VAL A 455 11.04 16.15 21.35
CA VAL A 455 11.66 17.48 21.34
C VAL A 455 10.62 18.59 21.56
N ALA A 456 9.43 18.46 20.95
CA ALA A 456 8.33 19.39 21.18
C ALA A 456 7.86 19.37 22.64
N GLY A 457 7.73 18.18 23.24
CA GLY A 457 7.42 18.02 24.66
C GLY A 457 8.51 18.60 25.56
N ALA A 458 9.78 18.44 25.18
CA ALA A 458 10.92 19.02 25.87
C ALA A 458 11.06 20.55 25.69
N GLN A 459 10.05 21.24 25.13
CA GLN A 459 10.07 22.68 24.80
C GLN A 459 11.31 23.08 23.98
N GLY A 460 11.77 22.20 23.09
CA GLY A 460 12.96 22.41 22.26
C GLY A 460 14.30 22.14 22.95
N GLY A 461 14.30 21.67 24.20
CA GLY A 461 15.49 21.28 24.94
C GLY A 461 16.28 20.15 24.27
N SER A 462 17.60 20.14 24.45
CA SER A 462 18.47 19.08 23.90
C SER A 462 18.16 17.70 24.44
N ASP A 463 17.54 17.62 25.63
CA ASP A 463 17.20 16.38 26.30
C ASP A 463 16.17 15.58 25.49
N GLY A 464 15.22 16.22 24.80
CA GLY A 464 14.25 15.56 23.93
C GLY A 464 14.86 14.79 22.75
N ARG A 465 16.14 15.01 22.43
CA ARG A 465 16.88 14.24 21.40
C ARG A 465 17.51 12.97 21.94
N ASN A 466 17.43 12.72 23.24
CA ASN A 466 17.97 11.50 23.84
C ASN A 466 17.14 10.28 23.37
N PRO A 467 17.75 9.30 22.67
CA PRO A 467 17.02 8.13 22.15
C PRO A 467 16.34 7.31 23.26
N ALA A 468 16.80 7.42 24.52
CA ALA A 468 16.19 6.75 25.66
C ALA A 468 14.74 7.23 25.94
N ILE A 469 14.38 8.46 25.56
CA ILE A 469 13.06 9.05 25.79
C ILE A 469 12.02 8.47 24.83
N VAL A 470 12.44 8.22 23.58
CA VAL A 470 11.58 7.73 22.50
C VAL A 470 11.44 6.20 22.53
N ARG A 471 12.38 5.51 23.17
CA ARG A 471 12.40 4.04 23.27
C ARG A 471 11.07 3.41 23.74
N PRO A 472 10.39 3.90 24.80
CA PRO A 472 9.08 3.37 25.20
C PRO A 472 8.00 3.51 24.12
N ALA A 473 8.04 4.59 23.32
CA ALA A 473 7.11 4.77 22.20
C ALA A 473 7.43 3.82 21.03
N LEU A 474 8.70 3.51 20.77
CA LEU A 474 9.09 2.48 19.81
C LEU A 474 8.73 1.07 20.28
N ASP A 475 8.89 0.81 21.59
CA ASP A 475 8.45 -0.45 22.20
C ASP A 475 6.92 -0.59 22.09
N ALA A 476 6.16 0.50 22.20
CA ALA A 476 4.70 0.53 21.99
C ALA A 476 4.31 0.20 20.54
N VAL A 477 5.05 0.69 19.53
CA VAL A 477 4.85 0.25 18.13
C VAL A 477 4.97 -1.27 18.01
N THR A 478 5.94 -1.86 18.72
CA THR A 478 6.14 -3.32 18.70
C THR A 478 4.99 -4.05 19.40
N ASN A 479 4.66 -3.65 20.63
CA ASN A 479 3.71 -4.36 21.48
C ASN A 479 2.24 -4.15 21.07
N ASP A 480 1.89 -2.96 20.58
CA ASP A 480 0.49 -2.56 20.36
C ASP A 480 0.08 -2.72 18.89
N ILE A 481 1.03 -2.66 17.96
CA ILE A 481 0.77 -2.83 16.53
C ILE A 481 1.26 -4.18 16.02
N ILE A 482 2.52 -4.51 16.24
CA ILE A 482 3.17 -5.64 15.55
C ILE A 482 2.80 -6.98 16.18
N SER A 483 2.97 -7.15 17.49
CA SER A 483 2.62 -8.42 18.14
C SER A 483 1.15 -8.81 17.94
N PRO A 484 0.16 -7.90 18.06
CA PRO A 484 -1.25 -8.23 17.82
C PRO A 484 -1.55 -8.54 16.34
N LEU A 485 -0.86 -7.88 15.40
CA LEU A 485 -0.96 -8.20 13.97
C LEU A 485 -0.42 -9.61 13.68
N ARG A 486 0.76 -9.95 14.22
CA ARG A 486 1.39 -11.28 14.09
C ARG A 486 0.52 -12.38 14.69
N ASP A 487 -0.06 -12.15 15.87
CA ASP A 487 -0.99 -13.08 16.51
C ASP A 487 -2.21 -13.35 15.63
N ARG A 488 -2.76 -12.31 15.00
CA ARG A 488 -3.93 -12.43 14.14
C ARG A 488 -3.61 -13.15 12.83
N LEU A 489 -2.44 -12.89 12.25
CA LEU A 489 -1.95 -13.60 11.07
C LEU A 489 -1.65 -15.07 11.38
N THR A 490 -1.11 -15.37 12.55
CA THR A 490 -0.89 -16.76 12.99
C THR A 490 -2.21 -17.52 13.04
N ARG A 491 -3.25 -16.92 13.66
CA ARG A 491 -4.59 -17.51 13.69
C ARG A 491 -5.22 -17.69 12.30
N SER A 492 -4.94 -16.78 11.34
CA SER A 492 -5.47 -16.92 9.98
C SER A 492 -4.74 -17.99 9.17
N ILE A 493 -3.43 -18.17 9.38
CA ILE A 493 -2.64 -19.26 8.80
C ILE A 493 -3.17 -20.62 9.29
N ASP A 494 -3.39 -20.76 10.59
CA ASP A 494 -3.95 -21.98 11.19
C ASP A 494 -5.33 -22.31 10.61
N LYS A 495 -6.17 -21.28 10.40
CA LYS A 495 -7.52 -21.42 9.82
C LYS A 495 -7.49 -21.78 8.32
N ALA A 496 -6.55 -21.22 7.56
CA ALA A 496 -6.45 -21.45 6.11
C ALA A 496 -5.90 -22.84 5.75
N ALA A 497 -5.28 -23.54 6.70
CA ALA A 497 -4.82 -24.94 6.57
C ALA A 497 -4.01 -25.24 5.28
N GLY A 498 -3.21 -24.28 4.82
CA GLY A 498 -2.36 -24.40 3.63
C GLY A 498 -3.02 -24.03 2.29
N VAL A 499 -4.23 -23.44 2.31
CA VAL A 499 -4.89 -22.88 1.12
C VAL A 499 -4.54 -21.39 0.98
N ASN A 500 -3.62 -21.08 0.07
CA ASN A 500 -3.12 -19.70 -0.11
C ASN A 500 -4.19 -18.70 -0.57
N SER A 501 -5.23 -19.12 -1.31
CA SER A 501 -6.30 -18.21 -1.75
C SER A 501 -7.11 -17.68 -0.57
N ASP A 502 -7.38 -18.54 0.40
CA ASP A 502 -8.19 -18.22 1.58
C ASP A 502 -7.36 -17.37 2.53
N LEU A 503 -6.09 -17.73 2.73
CA LEU A 503 -5.13 -16.91 3.48
C LEU A 503 -4.94 -15.53 2.85
N ALA A 504 -4.85 -15.43 1.52
CA ALA A 504 -4.74 -14.13 0.84
C ALA A 504 -5.97 -13.23 1.06
N ASN A 505 -7.18 -13.81 1.11
CA ASN A 505 -8.40 -13.06 1.44
C ASN A 505 -8.41 -12.58 2.89
N GLU A 506 -8.01 -13.43 3.83
CA GLU A 506 -7.89 -13.08 5.25
C GLU A 506 -6.81 -12.00 5.47
N VAL A 507 -5.64 -12.12 4.82
CA VAL A 507 -4.57 -11.10 4.85
C VAL A 507 -5.08 -9.76 4.33
N ARG A 508 -5.84 -9.74 3.22
CA ARG A 508 -6.47 -8.50 2.72
C ARG A 508 -7.40 -7.87 3.74
N GLY A 509 -8.24 -8.68 4.39
CA GLY A 509 -9.17 -8.23 5.42
C GLY A 509 -8.45 -7.62 6.63
N ILE A 510 -7.46 -8.34 7.15
CA ILE A 510 -6.66 -7.91 8.31
C ILE A 510 -5.98 -6.57 8.01
N TYR A 511 -5.16 -6.48 6.95
CA TYR A 511 -4.42 -5.26 6.64
C TYR A 511 -5.33 -4.08 6.29
N ARG A 512 -6.49 -4.32 5.66
CA ARG A 512 -7.50 -3.27 5.42
C ARG A 512 -8.08 -2.74 6.72
N GLU A 513 -8.42 -3.60 7.67
CA GLU A 513 -8.92 -3.19 8.99
C GLU A 513 -7.88 -2.36 9.75
N TRP A 514 -6.63 -2.83 9.76
CA TRP A 514 -5.52 -2.14 10.42
C TRP A 514 -5.25 -0.77 9.80
N LYS A 515 -5.25 -0.67 8.47
CA LYS A 515 -5.06 0.59 7.76
C LYS A 515 -6.22 1.58 7.94
N ALA A 516 -7.45 1.09 8.09
CA ALA A 516 -8.64 1.93 8.12
C ALA A 516 -8.99 2.46 9.52
N HIS A 517 -8.74 1.67 10.59
CA HIS A 517 -9.20 2.03 11.94
C HIS A 517 -8.11 1.90 13.00
N ARG A 518 -7.37 0.78 13.03
CA ARG A 518 -6.48 0.47 14.18
C ARG A 518 -5.21 1.32 14.23
N ILE A 519 -4.62 1.67 13.09
CA ILE A 519 -3.42 2.54 13.10
C ILE A 519 -3.73 3.89 13.72
N ASP A 520 -4.86 4.51 13.36
CA ASP A 520 -5.12 5.88 13.82
C ASP A 520 -5.37 5.92 15.34
N GLU A 521 -6.00 4.88 15.89
CA GLU A 521 -6.17 4.68 17.34
C GLU A 521 -4.84 4.63 18.09
N TYR A 522 -3.89 3.79 17.65
CA TYR A 522 -2.62 3.61 18.36
C TYR A 522 -1.59 4.71 18.10
N VAL A 523 -1.58 5.31 16.91
CA VAL A 523 -0.58 6.33 16.57
C VAL A 523 -0.72 7.57 17.43
N GLU A 524 -1.96 7.99 17.72
CA GLU A 524 -2.19 9.11 18.62
C GLU A 524 -1.58 8.86 20.00
N GLU A 525 -1.84 7.69 20.59
CA GLU A 525 -1.30 7.31 21.90
C GLU A 525 0.23 7.21 21.89
N ILE A 526 0.82 6.62 20.85
CA ILE A 526 2.26 6.43 20.73
C ILE A 526 2.99 7.78 20.58
N VAL A 527 2.47 8.68 19.76
CA VAL A 527 3.06 10.01 19.56
C VAL A 527 2.90 10.85 20.83
N ARG A 528 1.74 10.78 21.48
CA ARG A 528 1.50 11.46 22.76
C ARG A 528 2.41 10.94 23.86
N LEU A 529 2.65 9.63 23.93
CA LEU A 529 3.61 9.03 24.85
C LEU A 529 5.03 9.59 24.64
N ALA A 530 5.47 9.74 23.39
CA ALA A 530 6.77 10.34 23.09
C ALA A 530 6.84 11.82 23.53
N TYR A 531 5.77 12.57 23.29
CA TYR A 531 5.63 13.97 23.73
C TYR A 531 5.69 14.10 25.26
N ASP A 532 4.86 13.34 25.98
CA ASP A 532 4.78 13.37 27.45
C ASP A 532 6.13 13.00 28.09
N ARG A 533 6.84 12.02 27.50
CA ARG A 533 8.19 11.64 27.93
C ARG A 533 9.21 12.76 27.72
N GLY A 534 9.06 13.52 26.64
CA GLY A 534 9.83 14.74 26.41
C GLY A 534 9.53 15.81 27.48
N ALA A 535 8.26 16.05 27.78
CA ALA A 535 7.83 17.03 28.78
C ALA A 535 8.35 16.73 30.19
N LEU A 536 8.46 15.44 30.55
CA LEU A 536 9.04 15.00 31.82
C LEU A 536 10.53 15.35 31.98
N THR A 537 11.24 15.70 30.90
CA THR A 537 12.65 16.16 31.01
C THR A 537 12.78 17.62 31.41
N VAL A 538 11.73 18.43 31.21
CA VAL A 538 11.72 19.87 31.50
C VAL A 538 11.22 20.13 32.92
N THR A 539 10.43 19.22 33.49
CA THR A 539 9.90 19.37 34.84
C THR A 539 10.99 19.08 35.88
N PRO A 540 11.39 20.07 36.71
CA PRO A 540 12.31 19.80 37.80
C PRO A 540 11.63 18.91 38.84
N GLY A 541 12.22 17.74 39.09
CA GLY A 541 11.77 16.80 40.13
C GLY A 541 12.02 17.29 41.55
#